data_AF-A0A2D4G0A0-F1
#
_entry.id   AF-A0A2D4G0A0-F1
#
_cell.length_a   1.000
_cell.length_b   1.000
_cell.length_c   1.000
_cell.angle_alpha   90.00
_cell.angle_beta   90.00
_cell.angle_gamma   90.00
#
_symmetry.space_group_name_H-M   'P 1'
#
loop_
_entity.id
_entity.type
_entity.pdbx_description
1 polymer ?
#
loop_
_entity_poly.entity_id
_entity_poly.type
_entity_poly.pdbx_seq_one_letter_code
_entity_poly.pdbx_strand_id
1 'polypeptide(L)'
;VLFPLFAQLDYRQCSLDQPDTTLCSILLAFIMELLKNSVAMQEQMLSCKGFLVIGYSLEKSSKAHINRTVLDLCLAFAKYLSNLHNGAPLLKQLCDHILLNPVIWIYTPAKVQLMLYTYLSTEFIGIANIYNAIRRVATVLLAMHTLKYYYWVVNPQDRSGITPKGLDGPRPNQKEILSLRACLLMFIKQLVTKDYGVKEDELQGILNYLLTIHEDENLMDVLQLLVALMSEHPSSMIPAFDQRNGLRVIYKLLASKSEGIRVQALKVMGYFLKHLAPKRKAEIMIGHGLFSLLTERLTLQTNLFSMTTYNVLFEILIEQICTQVMHKQHPDPDSTVKIQNPQVLK
;
A
#
# COMPACT_ATOMS: atom_id res chain seq x y z
N VAL A 1 33.35 -15.11 -6.03
CA VAL A 1 34.06 -15.30 -4.75
C VAL A 1 33.44 -14.49 -3.60
N LEU A 2 32.82 -13.32 -3.84
CA LEU A 2 32.33 -12.45 -2.75
C LEU A 2 31.03 -12.90 -2.06
N PHE A 3 30.07 -13.49 -2.78
CA PHE A 3 28.77 -13.84 -2.16
C PHE A 3 28.83 -14.84 -1.00
N PRO A 4 29.72 -15.86 -1.00
CA PRO A 4 29.93 -16.70 0.17
C PRO A 4 30.24 -15.94 1.47
N LEU A 5 30.80 -14.72 1.41
CA LEU A 5 31.05 -13.91 2.59
C LEU A 5 29.75 -13.42 3.25
N PHE A 6 28.68 -13.20 2.48
CA PHE A 6 27.37 -12.86 3.04
C PHE A 6 26.74 -14.04 3.81
N ALA A 7 27.06 -15.28 3.43
CA ALA A 7 26.65 -16.46 4.19
C ALA A 7 27.43 -16.61 5.51
N GLN A 8 28.44 -15.78 5.74
CA GLN A 8 29.29 -15.82 6.92
C GLN A 8 29.04 -14.66 7.90
N LEU A 9 28.01 -13.82 7.66
CA LEU A 9 27.74 -12.65 8.50
C LEU A 9 27.56 -13.00 9.98
N ASP A 10 26.89 -14.12 10.26
CA ASP A 10 26.58 -14.55 11.63
C ASP A 10 27.77 -15.25 12.34
N TYR A 11 28.92 -15.43 11.69
CA TYR A 11 30.09 -16.01 12.36
C TYR A 11 30.63 -15.09 13.44
N ARG A 12 30.85 -15.65 14.63
CA ARG A 12 31.45 -14.93 15.76
C ARG A 12 32.93 -14.73 15.51
N GLN A 13 33.42 -13.52 15.77
CA GLN A 13 34.86 -13.25 15.75
C GLN A 13 35.50 -13.83 17.02
N CYS A 14 36.74 -14.34 16.92
CA CYS A 14 37.41 -15.01 18.05
C CYS A 14 37.59 -14.12 19.29
N SER A 15 37.48 -12.79 19.15
CA SER A 15 37.62 -11.78 20.21
C SER A 15 36.29 -11.21 20.72
N LEU A 16 35.15 -11.54 20.10
CA LEU A 16 33.84 -10.97 20.43
C LEU A 16 32.81 -12.10 20.59
N ASP A 17 32.10 -12.12 21.72
CA ASP A 17 30.97 -13.03 21.93
C ASP A 17 29.77 -12.76 21.00
N GLN A 18 29.82 -11.67 20.22
CA GLN A 18 28.78 -11.24 19.30
C GLN A 18 29.32 -11.12 17.87
N PRO A 19 28.46 -11.33 16.83
CA PRO A 19 28.84 -11.13 15.45
C PRO A 19 29.13 -9.65 15.17
N ASP A 20 30.09 -9.38 14.29
CA ASP A 20 30.43 -8.02 13.87
C ASP A 20 29.36 -7.48 12.90
N THR A 21 28.52 -6.60 13.43
CA THR A 21 27.41 -5.98 12.69
C THR A 21 27.86 -5.06 11.55
N THR A 22 29.14 -4.66 11.51
CA THR A 22 29.68 -3.76 10.48
C THR A 22 30.01 -4.48 9.17
N LEU A 23 30.27 -5.80 9.21
CA LEU A 23 30.71 -6.59 8.06
C LEU A 23 29.77 -6.47 6.85
N CYS A 24 28.45 -6.49 7.07
CA CYS A 24 27.47 -6.36 5.99
C CYS A 24 27.64 -5.02 5.26
N SER A 25 27.82 -3.92 6.00
CA SER A 25 28.03 -2.60 5.40
C SER A 25 29.36 -2.50 4.65
N ILE A 26 30.43 -3.12 5.18
CA ILE A 26 31.75 -3.16 4.53
C ILE A 26 31.67 -3.93 3.21
N LEU A 27 31.04 -5.11 3.21
CA LEU A 27 30.88 -5.93 1.99
C LEU A 27 30.03 -5.21 0.93
N LEU A 28 28.94 -4.56 1.34
CA LEU A 28 28.10 -3.78 0.42
C LEU A 28 28.87 -2.57 -0.14
N ALA A 29 29.60 -1.83 0.69
CA ALA A 29 30.43 -0.71 0.23
C ALA A 29 31.52 -1.18 -0.74
N PHE A 30 32.17 -2.31 -0.45
CA PHE A 30 33.17 -2.90 -1.34
C PHE A 30 32.57 -3.30 -2.70
N ILE A 31 31.38 -3.93 -2.71
CA ILE A 31 30.66 -4.24 -3.97
C ILE A 31 30.34 -2.94 -4.72
N MET A 32 29.92 -1.88 -4.05
CA MET A 32 29.64 -0.59 -4.69
C MET A 32 30.88 -0.05 -5.41
N GLU A 33 32.04 -0.07 -4.75
CA GLU A 33 33.28 0.39 -5.36
C GLU A 33 33.73 -0.50 -6.53
N LEU A 34 33.54 -1.82 -6.45
CA LEU A 34 33.82 -2.71 -7.59
C LEU A 34 32.92 -2.39 -8.80
N LEU A 35 31.62 -2.16 -8.57
CA LEU A 35 30.70 -1.81 -9.63
C LEU A 35 31.03 -0.45 -10.25
N LYS A 36 31.46 0.54 -9.46
CA LYS A 36 31.89 1.85 -9.97
C LYS A 36 33.12 1.76 -10.86
N ASN A 37 34.06 0.88 -10.53
CA ASN A 37 35.38 0.84 -11.17
C ASN A 37 35.50 -0.21 -12.29
N SER A 38 34.51 -1.11 -12.47
CA SER A 38 34.62 -2.19 -13.45
C SER A 38 33.29 -2.59 -14.10
N VAL A 39 33.20 -2.40 -15.43
CA VAL A 39 32.08 -2.88 -16.24
C VAL A 39 31.99 -4.41 -16.24
N ALA A 40 33.14 -5.11 -16.27
CA ALA A 40 33.15 -6.57 -16.17
C ALA A 40 32.54 -7.06 -14.85
N MET A 41 32.76 -6.34 -13.74
CA MET A 41 32.09 -6.66 -12.47
C MET A 41 30.59 -6.37 -12.52
N GLN A 42 30.13 -5.33 -13.22
CA GLN A 42 28.71 -5.08 -13.44
C GLN A 42 28.04 -6.23 -14.21
N GLU A 43 28.66 -6.68 -15.30
CA GLU A 43 28.17 -7.81 -16.11
C GLU A 43 28.18 -9.11 -15.33
N GLN A 44 29.24 -9.36 -14.55
CA GLN A 44 29.32 -10.53 -13.69
C GLN A 44 28.25 -10.50 -12.59
N MET A 45 28.06 -9.36 -11.92
CA MET A 45 27.01 -9.16 -10.92
C MET A 45 25.63 -9.43 -11.51
N LEU A 46 25.39 -9.02 -12.76
CA LEU A 46 24.13 -9.25 -13.45
C LEU A 46 23.94 -10.73 -13.81
N SER A 47 24.94 -11.36 -14.42
CA SER A 47 24.87 -12.76 -14.89
C SER A 47 24.66 -13.76 -13.76
N CYS A 48 25.27 -13.50 -12.59
CA CYS A 48 25.11 -14.33 -11.40
C CYS A 48 23.87 -14.00 -10.55
N LYS A 49 23.05 -13.03 -10.96
CA LYS A 49 21.93 -12.49 -10.15
C LYS A 49 22.37 -12.03 -8.76
N GLY A 50 23.46 -11.28 -8.67
CA GLY A 50 24.13 -11.00 -7.41
C GLY A 50 23.25 -10.37 -6.33
N PHE A 51 22.35 -9.43 -6.68
CA PHE A 51 21.44 -8.83 -5.69
C PHE A 51 20.38 -9.80 -5.18
N LEU A 52 19.98 -10.80 -5.97
CA LEU A 52 19.14 -11.90 -5.49
C LEU A 52 19.88 -12.74 -4.45
N VAL A 53 21.14 -13.11 -4.73
CA VAL A 53 21.97 -13.91 -3.82
C VAL A 53 22.23 -13.15 -2.51
N ILE A 54 22.55 -11.86 -2.61
CA ILE A 54 22.70 -10.98 -1.44
C ILE A 54 21.39 -10.91 -0.67
N GLY A 55 20.27 -10.58 -1.33
CA GLY A 55 18.96 -10.48 -0.69
C GLY A 55 18.58 -11.76 0.06
N TYR A 56 18.76 -12.92 -0.56
CA TYR A 56 18.55 -14.22 0.08
C TYR A 56 19.43 -14.43 1.32
N SER A 57 20.71 -14.05 1.24
CA SER A 57 21.63 -14.16 2.38
C SER A 57 21.21 -13.24 3.52
N LEU A 58 20.76 -12.01 3.22
CA LEU A 58 20.26 -11.06 4.22
C LEU A 58 18.94 -11.52 4.85
N GLU A 59 18.09 -12.24 4.12
CA GLU A 59 16.89 -12.87 4.70
C GLU A 59 17.25 -13.90 5.77
N LYS A 60 18.29 -14.71 5.53
CA LYS A 60 18.72 -15.79 6.43
C LYS A 60 19.59 -15.32 7.58
N SER A 61 20.33 -14.23 7.39
CA SER A 61 21.26 -13.70 8.40
C SER A 61 20.53 -12.99 9.55
N SER A 62 21.23 -12.85 10.68
CA SER A 62 20.78 -12.05 11.81
C SER A 62 20.44 -10.62 11.41
N LYS A 63 19.33 -10.11 11.94
CA LYS A 63 18.83 -8.77 11.63
C LYS A 63 19.63 -7.67 12.33
N ALA A 64 20.54 -8.04 13.23
CA ALA A 64 21.54 -7.15 13.81
C ALA A 64 22.46 -6.52 12.74
N HIS A 65 22.68 -7.21 11.61
CA HIS A 65 23.45 -6.69 10.49
C HIS A 65 22.69 -5.64 9.66
N ILE A 66 21.36 -5.62 9.73
CA ILE A 66 20.52 -4.73 8.92
C ILE A 66 20.20 -3.48 9.73
N ASN A 67 21.04 -2.47 9.56
CA ASN A 67 20.95 -1.19 10.26
C ASN A 67 20.82 -0.01 9.28
N ARG A 68 20.82 1.20 9.83
CA ARG A 68 20.73 2.44 9.04
C ARG A 68 21.83 2.53 7.97
N THR A 69 23.07 2.17 8.28
CA THR A 69 24.18 2.24 7.33
C THR A 69 23.96 1.31 6.14
N VAL A 70 23.44 0.11 6.37
CA VAL A 70 23.08 -0.83 5.30
C VAL A 70 21.96 -0.25 4.43
N LEU A 71 20.91 0.34 5.04
CA LEU A 71 19.86 1.02 4.28
C LEU A 71 20.43 2.16 3.42
N ASP A 72 21.24 3.05 4.02
CA ASP A 72 21.85 4.19 3.32
C ASP A 72 22.70 3.72 2.12
N LEU A 73 23.43 2.61 2.26
CA LEU A 73 24.17 1.98 1.15
C LEU A 73 23.23 1.44 0.07
N CYS A 74 22.14 0.76 0.42
CA CYS A 74 21.15 0.29 -0.55
C CYS A 74 20.50 1.45 -1.33
N LEU A 75 20.21 2.57 -0.68
CA LEU A 75 19.70 3.77 -1.34
C LEU A 75 20.76 4.43 -2.24
N ALA A 76 22.01 4.45 -1.80
CA ALA A 76 23.13 4.93 -2.63
C ALA A 76 23.35 4.02 -3.86
N PHE A 77 23.18 2.70 -3.73
CA PHE A 77 23.18 1.78 -4.88
C PHE A 77 22.07 2.12 -5.86
N ALA A 78 20.84 2.35 -5.36
CA ALA A 78 19.71 2.69 -6.24
C ALA A 78 20.00 3.97 -7.04
N LYS A 79 20.51 5.01 -6.39
CA LYS A 79 20.90 6.28 -7.03
C LYS A 79 22.06 6.13 -8.01
N TYR A 80 23.05 5.30 -7.70
CA TYR A 80 24.16 5.03 -8.60
C TYR A 80 23.68 4.27 -9.86
N LEU A 81 22.98 3.15 -9.66
CA LEU A 81 22.50 2.29 -10.74
C LEU A 81 21.45 2.98 -11.61
N SER A 82 20.65 3.90 -11.06
CA SER A 82 19.69 4.69 -11.84
C SER A 82 20.37 5.65 -12.81
N ASN A 83 21.62 6.05 -12.56
CA ASN A 83 22.38 6.97 -13.41
C ASN A 83 23.39 6.25 -14.32
N LEU A 84 23.53 4.93 -14.16
CA LEU A 84 24.43 4.10 -14.96
C LEU A 84 23.76 3.67 -16.27
N HIS A 85 24.45 3.83 -17.40
CA HIS A 85 23.91 3.55 -18.74
C HIS A 85 23.26 2.16 -18.86
N ASN A 86 23.91 1.11 -18.36
CA ASN A 86 23.41 -0.27 -18.37
C ASN A 86 22.93 -0.73 -16.98
N GLY A 87 22.58 0.20 -16.09
CA GLY A 87 22.26 -0.09 -14.69
C GLY A 87 20.86 -0.65 -14.45
N ALA A 88 19.92 -0.49 -15.38
CA ALA A 88 18.51 -0.83 -15.18
C ALA A 88 18.25 -2.30 -14.75
N PRO A 89 18.91 -3.33 -15.33
CA PRO A 89 18.72 -4.71 -14.90
C PRO A 89 19.20 -4.98 -13.46
N LEU A 90 20.32 -4.37 -13.06
CA LEU A 90 20.85 -4.47 -11.70
C LEU A 90 19.98 -3.71 -10.70
N LEU A 91 19.53 -2.51 -11.08
CA LEU A 91 18.60 -1.71 -10.29
C LEU A 91 17.30 -2.47 -10.01
N LYS A 92 16.76 -3.14 -11.03
CA LYS A 92 15.60 -4.01 -10.87
C LYS A 92 15.84 -5.12 -9.85
N GLN A 93 16.98 -5.82 -9.93
CA GLN A 93 17.30 -6.87 -8.94
C GLN A 93 17.45 -6.31 -7.52
N LEU A 94 18.09 -5.14 -7.36
CA LEU A 94 18.20 -4.46 -6.07
C LEU A 94 16.81 -4.13 -5.50
N CYS A 95 15.91 -3.59 -6.33
CA CYS A 95 14.55 -3.27 -5.93
C CYS A 95 13.76 -4.52 -5.54
N ASP A 96 13.73 -5.53 -6.41
CA ASP A 96 12.91 -6.73 -6.24
C ASP A 96 13.37 -7.60 -5.06
N HIS A 97 14.67 -7.71 -4.82
CA HIS A 97 15.22 -8.67 -3.86
C HIS A 97 15.68 -8.06 -2.55
N ILE A 98 15.90 -6.74 -2.50
CA ILE A 98 16.37 -6.05 -1.29
C ILE A 98 15.38 -4.97 -0.85
N LEU A 99 15.21 -3.88 -1.63
CA LEU A 99 14.45 -2.72 -1.15
C LEU A 99 12.97 -3.00 -0.92
N LEU A 100 12.32 -3.73 -1.83
CA LEU A 100 10.88 -4.04 -1.74
C LEU A 100 10.60 -5.34 -0.99
N ASN A 101 11.63 -6.03 -0.50
CA ASN A 101 11.48 -7.31 0.18
C ASN A 101 11.22 -7.10 1.68
N PRO A 102 9.98 -7.28 2.18
CA PRO A 102 9.66 -7.00 3.57
C PRO A 102 10.44 -7.89 4.54
N VAL A 103 10.79 -9.13 4.17
CA VAL A 103 11.42 -10.11 5.07
C VAL A 103 12.78 -9.62 5.59
N ILE A 104 13.49 -8.82 4.81
CA ILE A 104 14.78 -8.23 5.21
C ILE A 104 14.57 -7.16 6.29
N TRP A 105 13.50 -6.38 6.18
CA TRP A 105 13.33 -5.14 6.96
C TRP A 105 12.43 -5.28 8.19
N ILE A 106 11.50 -6.23 8.22
CA ILE A 106 10.41 -6.27 9.23
C ILE A 106 10.88 -6.41 10.68
N TYR A 107 12.09 -6.91 10.92
CA TYR A 107 12.70 -7.07 12.25
C TYR A 107 13.76 -6.01 12.56
N THR A 108 13.97 -5.04 11.66
CA THR A 108 14.86 -3.89 11.93
C THR A 108 14.18 -2.89 12.86
N PRO A 109 14.92 -2.01 13.55
CA PRO A 109 14.30 -0.95 14.34
C PRO A 109 13.28 -0.14 13.52
N ALA A 110 12.13 0.20 14.10
CA ALA A 110 11.04 0.88 13.40
C ALA A 110 11.49 2.16 12.66
N LYS A 111 12.47 2.89 13.22
CA LYS A 111 13.09 4.06 12.58
C LYS A 111 13.71 3.73 11.22
N VAL A 112 14.36 2.58 11.06
CA VAL A 112 14.97 2.14 9.80
C VAL A 112 13.88 1.79 8.79
N GLN A 113 12.84 1.06 9.22
CA GLN A 113 11.68 0.74 8.38
C GLN A 113 10.98 2.02 7.88
N LEU A 114 10.77 2.99 8.78
CA LEU A 114 10.17 4.28 8.44
C LEU A 114 11.02 5.05 7.44
N MET A 115 12.34 5.06 7.58
CA MET A 115 13.23 5.70 6.61
C MET A 115 13.07 5.09 5.22
N LEU A 116 13.07 3.76 5.12
CA LEU A 116 12.88 3.05 3.85
C LEU A 116 11.52 3.40 3.21
N TYR A 117 10.41 3.22 3.93
CA TYR A 117 9.09 3.45 3.36
C TYR A 117 8.78 4.92 3.11
N THR A 118 9.39 5.84 3.87
CA THR A 118 9.35 7.27 3.56
C THR A 118 9.99 7.51 2.19
N TYR A 119 11.22 7.05 1.98
CA TYR A 119 11.93 7.18 0.71
C TYR A 119 11.14 6.58 -0.46
N LEU A 120 10.59 5.36 -0.29
CA LEU A 120 9.72 4.73 -1.28
C LEU A 120 8.52 5.62 -1.65
N SER A 121 7.88 6.23 -0.64
CA SER A 121 6.69 7.06 -0.83
C SER A 121 6.94 8.46 -1.39
N THR A 122 8.13 9.04 -1.21
CA THR A 122 8.40 10.46 -1.55
C THR A 122 9.34 10.64 -2.73
N GLU A 123 10.40 9.84 -2.84
CA GLU A 123 11.48 10.07 -3.80
C GLU A 123 11.53 8.99 -4.89
N PHE A 124 11.28 7.74 -4.51
CA PHE A 124 11.50 6.57 -5.36
C PHE A 124 10.71 6.61 -6.68
N ILE A 125 9.44 7.01 -6.65
CA ILE A 125 8.57 7.13 -7.84
C ILE A 125 8.89 8.38 -8.68
N GLY A 126 9.57 9.37 -8.08
CA GLY A 126 9.97 10.59 -8.77
C GLY A 126 11.12 10.37 -9.76
N ILE A 127 11.98 9.38 -9.52
CA ILE A 127 13.16 9.10 -10.34
C ILE A 127 12.78 8.16 -11.49
N ALA A 128 12.74 8.68 -12.72
CA ALA A 128 12.24 7.97 -13.90
C ALA A 128 12.89 6.59 -14.11
N ASN A 129 14.21 6.50 -13.98
CA ASN A 129 14.93 5.23 -14.17
C ASN A 129 14.64 4.20 -13.08
N ILE A 130 14.34 4.63 -11.85
CA ILE A 130 13.91 3.75 -10.76
C ILE A 130 12.48 3.26 -11.01
N TYR A 131 11.57 4.17 -11.37
CA TYR A 131 10.20 3.81 -11.72
C TYR A 131 10.14 2.80 -12.89
N ASN A 132 10.95 3.00 -13.93
CA ASN A 132 11.00 2.09 -15.08
C ASN A 132 11.61 0.72 -14.75
N ALA A 133 12.39 0.60 -13.67
CA ALA A 133 12.98 -0.67 -13.25
C ALA A 133 11.96 -1.61 -12.57
N ILE A 134 10.88 -1.07 -11.98
CA ILE A 134 9.88 -1.86 -11.24
C ILE A 134 8.68 -2.26 -12.11
N ARG A 135 8.06 -3.38 -11.75
CA ARG A 135 6.79 -3.81 -12.36
C ARG A 135 5.62 -3.27 -11.54
N ARG A 136 5.07 -2.14 -11.94
CA ARG A 136 4.01 -1.39 -11.26
C ARG A 136 2.94 -2.26 -10.58
N VAL A 137 2.22 -3.09 -11.34
CA VAL A 137 1.16 -3.99 -10.81
C VAL A 137 1.69 -4.94 -9.74
N ALA A 138 2.83 -5.60 -10.01
CA ALA A 138 3.43 -6.53 -9.07
C ALA A 138 3.89 -5.82 -7.78
N THR A 139 4.41 -4.59 -7.89
CA THR A 139 4.82 -3.77 -6.75
C THR A 139 3.62 -3.35 -5.90
N VAL A 140 2.48 -2.99 -6.50
CA VAL A 140 1.23 -2.71 -5.76
C VAL A 140 0.80 -3.96 -4.98
N LEU A 141 0.73 -5.12 -5.64
CA LEU A 141 0.34 -6.37 -4.99
C LEU A 141 1.29 -6.77 -3.85
N LEU A 142 2.60 -6.53 -4.02
CA LEU A 142 3.61 -6.75 -2.99
C LEU A 142 3.42 -5.82 -1.79
N ALA A 143 3.13 -4.53 -2.03
CA ALA A 143 2.84 -3.58 -0.96
C ALA A 143 1.55 -3.95 -0.20
N MET A 144 0.50 -4.37 -0.91
CA MET A 144 -0.74 -4.87 -0.30
C MET A 144 -0.51 -6.15 0.51
N HIS A 145 0.33 -7.08 0.01
CA HIS A 145 0.75 -8.26 0.77
C HIS A 145 1.52 -7.85 2.04
N THR A 146 2.42 -6.88 1.93
CA THR A 146 3.19 -6.38 3.07
C THR A 146 2.28 -5.81 4.18
N LEU A 147 1.30 -4.98 3.79
CA LEU A 147 0.27 -4.48 4.71
C LEU A 147 -0.57 -5.60 5.33
N LYS A 148 -0.93 -6.63 4.54
CA LYS A 148 -1.80 -7.73 4.95
C LYS A 148 -1.17 -8.62 6.02
N TYR A 149 0.10 -8.99 5.84
CA TYR A 149 0.72 -10.03 6.66
C TYR A 149 1.60 -9.49 7.79
N TYR A 150 2.20 -8.30 7.65
CA TYR A 150 3.20 -7.80 8.58
C TYR A 150 2.70 -6.61 9.45
N TYR A 151 1.98 -5.67 8.85
CA TYR A 151 1.61 -4.41 9.51
C TYR A 151 0.12 -4.32 9.89
N TRP A 152 -0.29 -5.09 10.88
CA TRP A 152 -1.63 -5.09 11.47
C TRP A 152 -1.62 -4.54 12.91
N VAL A 153 -2.68 -3.89 13.37
CA VAL A 153 -2.75 -3.47 14.79
C VAL A 153 -3.31 -4.60 15.65
N VAL A 154 -4.40 -5.19 15.20
CA VAL A 154 -5.04 -6.37 15.79
C VAL A 154 -4.65 -7.60 14.98
N ASN A 155 -4.35 -8.72 15.66
CA ASN A 155 -3.95 -9.96 14.98
C ASN A 155 -5.07 -10.42 14.03
N PRO A 156 -4.79 -10.61 12.72
CA PRO A 156 -5.82 -10.91 11.73
C PRO A 156 -6.26 -12.38 11.69
N GLN A 157 -5.70 -13.24 12.55
CA GLN A 157 -6.04 -14.67 12.56
C GLN A 157 -7.52 -14.91 12.88
N ASP A 158 -8.07 -14.22 13.88
CA ASP A 158 -9.42 -14.50 14.37
C ASP A 158 -10.52 -13.99 13.43
N ARG A 159 -10.39 -12.75 12.94
CA ARG A 159 -11.42 -12.10 12.11
C ARG A 159 -11.26 -12.38 10.62
N SER A 160 -10.02 -12.63 10.18
CA SER A 160 -9.69 -12.78 8.76
C SER A 160 -9.11 -14.15 8.39
N GLY A 161 -8.82 -15.03 9.36
CA GLY A 161 -8.21 -16.34 9.08
C GLY A 161 -6.79 -16.25 8.51
N ILE A 162 -6.13 -15.10 8.66
CA ILE A 162 -4.78 -14.85 8.12
C ILE A 162 -3.75 -15.20 9.17
N THR A 163 -2.83 -16.11 8.87
CA THR A 163 -1.65 -16.32 9.70
C THR A 163 -0.70 -15.12 9.52
N PRO A 164 -0.49 -14.29 10.56
CA PRO A 164 0.41 -13.16 10.46
C PRO A 164 1.87 -13.62 10.27
N LYS A 165 2.69 -12.74 9.67
CA LYS A 165 4.13 -12.93 9.51
C LYS A 165 4.88 -11.88 10.33
N GLY A 166 6.18 -12.09 10.56
CA GLY A 166 7.01 -11.14 11.31
C GLY A 166 6.83 -11.25 12.83
N LEU A 167 6.56 -12.45 13.35
CA LEU A 167 6.38 -12.71 14.78
C LEU A 167 7.66 -13.22 15.49
N ASP A 168 8.67 -13.67 14.73
CA ASP A 168 9.86 -14.32 15.29
C ASP A 168 10.94 -13.32 15.77
N GLY A 169 10.58 -12.04 15.92
CA GLY A 169 11.53 -10.98 16.20
C GLY A 169 10.85 -9.70 16.69
N PRO A 170 11.63 -8.62 16.87
CA PRO A 170 11.11 -7.36 17.40
C PRO A 170 10.09 -6.77 16.43
N ARG A 171 8.97 -6.32 16.98
CA ARG A 171 7.86 -5.73 16.24
C ARG A 171 7.71 -4.25 16.58
N PRO A 172 7.46 -3.36 15.60
CA PRO A 172 7.12 -1.97 15.89
C PRO A 172 5.88 -1.86 16.78
N ASN A 173 5.81 -0.80 17.60
CA ASN A 173 4.63 -0.54 18.42
C ASN A 173 3.45 -0.02 17.58
N GLN A 174 2.25 0.08 18.17
CA GLN A 174 1.04 0.49 17.46
C GLN A 174 1.19 1.82 16.70
N LYS A 175 1.79 2.86 17.32
CA LYS A 175 1.99 4.17 16.68
C LYS A 175 2.93 4.07 15.48
N GLU A 176 3.99 3.28 15.61
CA GLU A 176 4.93 3.03 14.52
C GLU A 176 4.29 2.24 13.38
N ILE A 177 3.47 1.24 13.69
CA ILE A 177 2.72 0.47 12.68
C ILE A 177 1.79 1.38 11.90
N LEU A 178 1.03 2.24 12.56
CA LEU A 178 0.15 3.21 11.88
C LEU A 178 0.96 4.14 10.94
N SER A 179 2.13 4.58 11.39
CA SER A 179 3.04 5.42 10.59
C SER A 179 3.58 4.66 9.36
N LEU A 180 4.01 3.40 9.54
CA LEU A 180 4.51 2.54 8.45
C LEU A 180 3.42 2.24 7.41
N ARG A 181 2.18 1.99 7.88
CA ARG A 181 1.01 1.78 7.01
C ARG A 181 0.71 3.02 6.17
N ALA A 182 0.74 4.20 6.79
CA ALA A 182 0.56 5.46 6.08
C ALA A 182 1.61 5.66 4.97
N CYS A 183 2.90 5.39 5.24
CA CYS A 183 3.94 5.45 4.22
C CYS A 183 3.71 4.44 3.08
N LEU A 184 3.36 3.19 3.40
CA LEU A 184 3.08 2.17 2.39
C LEU A 184 1.87 2.51 1.52
N LEU A 185 0.80 3.07 2.10
CA LEU A 185 -0.38 3.49 1.36
C LEU A 185 -0.11 4.73 0.52
N MET A 186 0.72 5.67 1.01
CA MET A 186 1.20 6.79 0.22
C MET A 186 2.05 6.30 -0.96
N PHE A 187 2.93 5.33 -0.75
CA PHE A 187 3.70 4.69 -1.82
C PHE A 187 2.80 4.06 -2.88
N ILE A 188 1.77 3.30 -2.46
CA ILE A 188 0.77 2.74 -3.37
C ILE A 188 0.06 3.86 -4.14
N LYS A 189 -0.40 4.92 -3.46
CA LYS A 189 -1.05 6.07 -4.08
C LYS A 189 -0.19 6.65 -5.19
N GLN A 190 1.04 7.06 -4.87
CA GLN A 190 1.97 7.65 -5.84
C GLN A 190 2.23 6.73 -7.03
N LEU A 191 2.32 5.42 -6.79
CA LEU A 191 2.58 4.43 -7.82
C LEU A 191 1.37 4.27 -8.78
N VAL A 192 0.15 4.19 -8.26
CA VAL A 192 -1.06 4.00 -9.08
C VAL A 192 -1.55 5.27 -9.76
N THR A 193 -1.20 6.44 -9.23
CA THR A 193 -1.55 7.73 -9.84
C THR A 193 -0.50 8.22 -10.84
N LYS A 194 0.64 7.51 -10.96
CA LYS A 194 1.68 7.82 -11.94
C LYS A 194 1.14 7.61 -13.37
N ASP A 195 1.55 8.47 -14.30
CA ASP A 195 1.19 8.42 -15.72
C ASP A 195 -0.34 8.49 -15.97
N TYR A 196 -0.90 7.52 -16.71
CA TYR A 196 -2.28 7.51 -17.22
C TYR A 196 -3.35 7.09 -16.19
N GLY A 197 -3.06 7.22 -14.89
CA GLY A 197 -3.98 6.83 -13.81
C GLY A 197 -3.95 5.33 -13.49
N VAL A 198 -4.96 4.89 -12.73
CA VAL A 198 -4.96 3.56 -12.06
C VAL A 198 -5.24 2.43 -13.05
N LYS A 199 -4.44 1.36 -12.99
CA LYS A 199 -4.70 0.14 -13.78
C LYS A 199 -5.68 -0.77 -13.04
N GLU A 200 -6.50 -1.48 -13.80
CA GLU A 200 -7.53 -2.35 -13.21
C GLU A 200 -6.98 -3.43 -12.28
N ASP A 201 -5.86 -4.07 -12.63
CA ASP A 201 -5.26 -5.12 -11.80
C ASP A 201 -4.68 -4.57 -10.48
N GLU A 202 -4.26 -3.30 -10.47
CA GLU A 202 -3.81 -2.60 -9.26
C GLU A 202 -4.99 -2.33 -8.34
N LEU A 203 -6.08 -1.81 -8.90
CA LEU A 203 -7.33 -1.61 -8.18
C LEU A 203 -7.89 -2.93 -7.66
N GLN A 204 -7.83 -4.01 -8.44
CA GLN A 204 -8.26 -5.34 -8.00
C GLN A 204 -7.50 -5.79 -6.74
N GLY A 205 -6.18 -5.52 -6.66
CA GLY A 205 -5.38 -5.79 -5.46
C GLY A 205 -5.90 -5.06 -4.22
N ILE A 206 -6.24 -3.77 -4.37
CA ILE A 206 -6.81 -2.93 -3.30
C ILE A 206 -8.19 -3.45 -2.88
N LEU A 207 -9.06 -3.77 -3.85
CA LEU A 207 -10.40 -4.31 -3.60
C LEU A 207 -10.35 -5.69 -2.92
N ASN A 208 -9.42 -6.57 -3.32
CA ASN A 208 -9.21 -7.87 -2.69
C ASN A 208 -8.79 -7.75 -1.22
N TYR A 209 -7.98 -6.73 -0.89
CA TYR A 209 -7.64 -6.44 0.51
C TYR A 209 -8.90 -6.08 1.29
N LEU A 210 -9.70 -5.13 0.80
CA LEU A 210 -10.95 -4.71 1.46
C LEU A 210 -11.98 -5.85 1.60
N LEU A 211 -11.98 -6.82 0.69
CA LEU A 211 -12.81 -8.01 0.77
C LEU A 211 -12.35 -9.01 1.83
N THR A 212 -11.04 -9.23 1.96
CA THR A 212 -10.48 -10.32 2.79
C THR A 212 -10.03 -9.89 4.19
N ILE A 213 -9.84 -8.59 4.40
CA ILE A 213 -9.43 -8.02 5.67
C ILE A 213 -10.65 -7.62 6.48
N HIS A 214 -10.57 -7.83 7.78
CA HIS A 214 -11.67 -7.57 8.70
C HIS A 214 -11.27 -6.69 9.87
N GLU A 215 -10.01 -6.32 10.03
CA GLU A 215 -9.51 -5.42 11.07
C GLU A 215 -9.93 -3.98 10.77
N ASP A 216 -10.53 -3.28 11.75
CA ASP A 216 -11.22 -2.02 11.44
C ASP A 216 -10.25 -0.88 11.08
N GLU A 217 -9.14 -0.75 11.81
CA GLU A 217 -8.08 0.23 11.50
C GLU A 217 -7.40 -0.10 10.16
N ASN A 218 -7.02 -1.38 9.97
CA ASN A 218 -7.01 -2.13 8.70
C ASN A 218 -7.71 -1.45 7.52
N LEU A 219 -9.02 -1.66 7.53
CA LEU A 219 -9.93 -1.28 6.47
C LEU A 219 -10.05 0.23 6.33
N MET A 220 -10.02 0.98 7.44
CA MET A 220 -10.14 2.44 7.43
C MET A 220 -9.05 3.09 6.57
N ASP A 221 -7.78 2.74 6.78
CA ASP A 221 -6.68 3.38 6.04
C ASP A 221 -6.77 3.08 4.53
N VAL A 222 -7.13 1.85 4.16
CA VAL A 222 -7.28 1.45 2.74
C VAL A 222 -8.53 2.09 2.11
N LEU A 223 -9.60 2.28 2.88
CA LEU A 223 -10.78 3.00 2.42
C LEU A 223 -10.48 4.49 2.19
N GLN A 224 -9.70 5.12 3.07
CA GLN A 224 -9.27 6.50 2.88
C GLN A 224 -8.41 6.66 1.62
N LEU A 225 -7.52 5.70 1.34
CA LEU A 225 -6.80 5.65 0.06
C LEU A 225 -7.79 5.56 -1.12
N LEU A 226 -8.79 4.68 -1.05
CA LEU A 226 -9.75 4.50 -2.13
C LEU A 226 -10.61 5.75 -2.36
N VAL A 227 -11.05 6.43 -1.29
CA VAL A 227 -11.76 7.71 -1.38
C VAL A 227 -10.88 8.77 -2.03
N ALA A 228 -9.61 8.89 -1.62
CA ALA A 228 -8.68 9.84 -2.23
C ALA A 228 -8.51 9.58 -3.73
N LEU A 229 -8.27 8.33 -4.13
CA LEU A 229 -8.13 7.95 -5.54
C LEU A 229 -9.39 8.26 -6.36
N MET A 230 -10.57 7.92 -5.84
CA MET A 230 -11.85 8.19 -6.52
C MET A 230 -12.10 9.69 -6.69
N SER A 231 -11.70 10.50 -5.71
CA SER A 231 -11.86 11.96 -5.74
C SER A 231 -10.87 12.66 -6.66
N GLU A 232 -9.61 12.23 -6.69
CA GLU A 232 -8.52 12.91 -7.40
C GLU A 232 -8.36 12.41 -8.84
N HIS A 233 -8.70 11.13 -9.12
CA HIS A 233 -8.48 10.49 -10.41
C HIS A 233 -9.72 9.76 -10.98
N PRO A 234 -10.91 10.39 -11.01
CA PRO A 234 -12.17 9.73 -11.38
C PRO A 234 -12.13 9.13 -12.80
N SER A 235 -11.46 9.77 -13.76
CA SER A 235 -11.41 9.31 -15.16
C SER A 235 -10.84 7.90 -15.32
N SER A 236 -9.89 7.50 -14.47
CA SER A 236 -9.33 6.13 -14.47
C SER A 236 -10.00 5.23 -13.45
N MET A 237 -10.36 5.77 -12.28
CA MET A 237 -10.89 5.00 -11.16
C MET A 237 -12.31 4.49 -11.38
N ILE A 238 -13.19 5.32 -11.92
CA ILE A 238 -14.61 4.97 -12.12
C ILE A 238 -14.79 3.79 -13.08
N PRO A 239 -14.20 3.79 -14.29
CA PRO A 239 -14.32 2.65 -15.19
C PRO A 239 -13.67 1.38 -14.61
N ALA A 240 -12.48 1.50 -14.02
CA ALA A 240 -11.81 0.35 -13.41
C ALA A 240 -12.62 -0.25 -12.24
N PHE A 241 -13.24 0.60 -11.41
CA PHE A 241 -14.07 0.17 -10.29
C PHE A 241 -15.35 -0.53 -10.73
N ASP A 242 -16.04 -0.02 -11.76
CA ASP A 242 -17.23 -0.67 -12.32
C ASP A 242 -16.89 -2.05 -12.91
N GLN A 243 -15.83 -2.12 -13.74
CA GLN A 243 -15.40 -3.36 -14.38
C GLN A 243 -14.97 -4.43 -13.39
N ARG A 244 -14.36 -4.05 -12.25
CA ARG A 244 -13.98 -4.97 -11.17
C ARG A 244 -15.09 -5.22 -10.15
N ASN A 245 -16.33 -4.84 -10.46
CA ASN A 245 -17.50 -5.04 -9.60
C ASN A 245 -17.29 -4.45 -8.19
N GLY A 246 -16.65 -3.28 -8.09
CA GLY A 246 -16.27 -2.66 -6.83
C GLY A 246 -17.43 -2.43 -5.86
N LEU A 247 -18.65 -2.27 -6.37
CA LEU A 247 -19.87 -2.17 -5.55
C LEU A 247 -20.08 -3.38 -4.62
N ARG A 248 -19.65 -4.59 -5.00
CA ARG A 248 -19.72 -5.78 -4.12
C ARG A 248 -18.88 -5.59 -2.86
N VAL A 249 -17.73 -4.94 -2.99
CA VAL A 249 -16.85 -4.60 -1.87
C VAL A 249 -17.54 -3.60 -0.95
N ILE A 250 -18.19 -2.59 -1.52
CA ILE A 250 -18.94 -1.60 -0.75
C ILE A 250 -20.04 -2.28 0.06
N TYR A 251 -20.86 -3.12 -0.57
CA TYR A 251 -21.92 -3.84 0.15
C TYR A 251 -21.39 -4.72 1.28
N LYS A 252 -20.25 -5.40 1.08
CA LYS A 252 -19.58 -6.13 2.16
C LYS A 252 -19.28 -5.20 3.34
N LEU A 253 -18.70 -4.03 3.06
CA LEU A 253 -18.26 -3.08 4.08
C LEU A 253 -19.41 -2.35 4.78
N LEU A 254 -20.56 -2.16 4.13
CA LEU A 254 -21.76 -1.59 4.74
C LEU A 254 -22.33 -2.44 5.88
N ALA A 255 -22.01 -3.75 5.93
CA ALA A 255 -22.37 -4.59 7.07
C ALA A 255 -21.37 -4.54 8.24
N SER A 256 -20.30 -3.74 8.15
CA SER A 256 -19.34 -3.61 9.25
C SER A 256 -20.02 -3.07 10.50
N LYS A 257 -19.58 -3.52 11.68
CA LYS A 257 -19.99 -2.96 12.97
C LYS A 257 -19.49 -1.53 13.16
N SER A 258 -18.33 -1.20 12.58
CA SER A 258 -17.74 0.14 12.63
C SER A 258 -18.51 1.11 11.73
N GLU A 259 -19.13 2.13 12.34
CA GLU A 259 -19.80 3.20 11.59
C GLU A 259 -18.84 3.92 10.65
N GLY A 260 -17.61 4.20 11.09
CA GLY A 260 -16.62 4.87 10.25
C GLY A 260 -16.34 4.13 8.95
N ILE A 261 -16.28 2.79 8.99
CA ILE A 261 -16.10 1.96 7.78
C ILE A 261 -17.30 2.08 6.87
N ARG A 262 -18.53 1.99 7.42
CA ARG A 262 -19.77 2.15 6.64
C ARG A 262 -19.80 3.52 5.97
N VAL A 263 -19.49 4.59 6.70
CA VAL A 263 -19.46 5.98 6.19
C VAL A 263 -18.43 6.15 5.08
N GLN A 264 -17.21 5.64 5.24
CA GLN A 264 -16.20 5.72 4.17
C GLN A 264 -16.57 4.89 2.94
N ALA A 265 -17.17 3.71 3.14
CA ALA A 265 -17.68 2.91 2.03
C ALA A 265 -18.80 3.64 1.26
N LEU A 266 -19.68 4.36 1.97
CA LEU A 266 -20.67 5.25 1.35
C LEU A 266 -20.00 6.41 0.59
N LYS A 267 -18.92 7.00 1.10
CA LYS A 267 -18.18 8.04 0.35
C LYS A 267 -17.59 7.51 -0.95
N VAL A 268 -17.00 6.31 -0.95
CA VAL A 268 -16.54 5.65 -2.19
C VAL A 268 -17.71 5.47 -3.16
N MET A 269 -18.88 5.01 -2.67
CA MET A 269 -20.08 4.90 -3.49
C MET A 269 -20.53 6.26 -4.04
N GLY A 270 -20.53 7.32 -3.23
CA GLY A 270 -20.90 8.66 -3.64
C GLY A 270 -20.03 9.18 -4.78
N TYR A 271 -18.70 9.05 -4.67
CA TYR A 271 -17.80 9.42 -5.77
C TYR A 271 -18.03 8.57 -7.01
N PHE A 272 -18.30 7.27 -6.83
CA PHE A 272 -18.63 6.39 -7.93
C PHE A 272 -19.87 6.88 -8.70
N LEU A 273 -20.96 7.17 -7.99
CA LEU A 273 -22.23 7.61 -8.60
C LEU A 273 -22.12 8.99 -9.26
N LYS A 274 -21.42 9.92 -8.62
CA LYS A 274 -21.19 11.29 -9.11
C LYS A 274 -20.57 11.34 -10.50
N HIS A 275 -19.69 10.40 -10.81
CA HIS A 275 -18.91 10.39 -12.06
C HIS A 275 -19.37 9.32 -13.05
N LEU A 276 -20.42 8.57 -12.72
CA LEU A 276 -20.94 7.51 -13.57
C LEU A 276 -21.78 8.09 -14.72
N ALA A 277 -21.67 7.50 -15.92
CA ALA A 277 -22.49 7.91 -17.04
C ALA A 277 -23.99 7.71 -16.73
N PRO A 278 -24.89 8.65 -17.13
CA PRO A 278 -26.30 8.60 -16.73
C PRO A 278 -27.02 7.28 -17.03
N LYS A 279 -26.76 6.68 -18.20
CA LYS A 279 -27.33 5.39 -18.59
C LYS A 279 -26.90 4.27 -17.64
N ARG A 280 -25.60 4.17 -17.37
CA ARG A 280 -25.03 3.15 -16.47
C ARG A 280 -25.48 3.36 -15.04
N LYS A 281 -25.62 4.62 -14.60
CA LYS A 281 -26.18 4.99 -13.31
C LYS A 281 -27.62 4.49 -13.17
N ALA A 282 -28.48 4.73 -14.16
CA ALA A 282 -29.85 4.24 -14.15
C ALA A 282 -29.94 2.70 -14.09
N GLU A 283 -29.07 1.99 -14.83
CA GLU A 283 -28.96 0.52 -14.76
C GLU A 283 -28.65 0.02 -13.35
N ILE A 284 -27.67 0.64 -12.67
CA ILE A 284 -27.30 0.26 -11.31
C ILE A 284 -28.40 0.62 -10.31
N MET A 285 -29.02 1.81 -10.41
CA MET A 285 -30.07 2.25 -9.50
C MET A 285 -31.32 1.37 -9.58
N ILE A 286 -31.81 1.13 -10.81
CA ILE A 286 -33.10 0.49 -11.04
C ILE A 286 -32.92 -1.01 -11.28
N GLY A 287 -32.01 -1.39 -12.17
CA GLY A 287 -31.82 -2.78 -12.57
C GLY A 287 -31.25 -3.67 -11.47
N HIS A 288 -30.38 -3.13 -10.61
CA HIS A 288 -29.77 -3.88 -9.51
C HIS A 288 -30.34 -3.51 -8.13
N GLY A 289 -31.33 -2.62 -8.05
CA GLY A 289 -31.96 -2.22 -6.79
C GLY A 289 -30.98 -1.61 -5.78
N LEU A 290 -30.02 -0.80 -6.23
CA LEU A 290 -28.88 -0.36 -5.42
C LEU A 290 -29.30 0.18 -4.04
N PHE A 291 -30.32 1.06 -4.01
CA PHE A 291 -30.79 1.70 -2.78
C PHE A 291 -31.58 0.77 -1.86
N SER A 292 -32.32 -0.20 -2.41
CA SER A 292 -32.99 -1.21 -1.60
C SER A 292 -31.95 -2.04 -0.83
N LEU A 293 -30.88 -2.47 -1.51
CA LEU A 293 -29.76 -3.16 -0.88
C LEU A 293 -28.99 -2.26 0.09
N LEU A 294 -28.87 -0.96 -0.21
CA LEU A 294 -28.22 -0.01 0.68
C LEU A 294 -28.95 0.07 2.02
N THR A 295 -30.28 0.25 1.98
CA THR A 295 -31.14 0.32 3.17
C THR A 295 -31.05 -0.97 3.96
N GLU A 296 -31.19 -2.14 3.32
CA GLU A 296 -31.07 -3.43 3.99
C GLU A 296 -29.72 -3.59 4.70
N ARG A 297 -28.61 -3.18 4.06
CA ARG A 297 -27.27 -3.34 4.64
C ARG A 297 -26.99 -2.36 5.76
N LEU A 298 -27.48 -1.12 5.67
CA LEU A 298 -27.29 -0.11 6.72
C LEU A 298 -28.09 -0.42 7.98
N THR A 299 -29.26 -1.04 7.86
CA THR A 299 -30.12 -1.40 9.00
C THR A 299 -29.67 -2.67 9.72
N LEU A 300 -28.66 -3.40 9.21
CA LEU A 300 -28.12 -4.61 9.86
C LEU A 300 -27.57 -4.35 11.27
N GLN A 301 -27.04 -3.15 11.53
CA GLN A 301 -26.41 -2.83 12.82
C GLN A 301 -27.27 -1.91 13.70
N THR A 302 -28.07 -1.03 13.10
CA THR A 302 -28.92 -0.07 13.80
C THR A 302 -30.02 0.45 12.88
N ASN A 303 -31.20 0.69 13.44
CA ASN A 303 -32.31 1.36 12.73
C ASN A 303 -32.29 2.89 12.91
N LEU A 304 -31.34 3.42 13.68
CA LEU A 304 -31.16 4.85 13.90
C LEU A 304 -29.94 5.32 13.12
N PHE A 305 -30.11 6.37 12.30
CA PHE A 305 -29.00 7.04 11.63
C PHE A 305 -28.43 8.14 12.52
N SER A 306 -27.13 8.09 12.75
CA SER A 306 -26.40 9.20 13.36
C SER A 306 -26.32 10.37 12.38
N MET A 307 -25.95 11.55 12.89
CA MET A 307 -25.68 12.71 12.04
C MET A 307 -24.59 12.43 11.00
N THR A 308 -23.58 11.63 11.35
CA THR A 308 -22.48 11.28 10.45
C THR A 308 -22.97 10.43 9.27
N THR A 309 -23.83 9.45 9.55
CA THR A 309 -24.44 8.61 8.51
C THR A 309 -25.42 9.41 7.65
N TYR A 310 -26.25 10.27 8.28
CA TYR A 310 -27.14 11.18 7.57
C TYR A 310 -26.37 12.09 6.60
N ASN A 311 -25.28 12.71 7.05
CA ASN A 311 -24.47 13.62 6.24
C ASN A 311 -23.95 12.95 4.97
N VAL A 312 -23.42 11.73 5.04
CA VAL A 312 -22.91 11.07 3.83
C VAL A 312 -24.03 10.65 2.88
N LEU A 313 -25.21 10.29 3.40
CA LEU A 313 -26.39 10.03 2.56
C LEU A 313 -26.89 11.31 1.88
N PHE A 314 -26.88 12.43 2.61
CA PHE A 314 -27.19 13.74 2.06
C PHE A 314 -26.18 14.16 0.97
N GLU A 315 -24.88 13.98 1.22
CA GLU A 315 -23.84 14.20 0.20
C GLU A 315 -24.11 13.39 -1.07
N ILE A 316 -24.50 12.11 -0.94
CA ILE A 316 -24.87 11.24 -2.07
C ILE A 316 -26.14 11.75 -2.77
N LEU A 317 -27.15 12.19 -2.02
CA LEU A 317 -28.42 12.71 -2.55
C LEU A 317 -28.18 13.86 -3.54
N ILE A 318 -27.22 14.75 -3.23
CA ILE A 318 -26.93 15.96 -4.01
C ILE A 318 -25.63 15.88 -4.84
N GLU A 319 -24.89 14.77 -4.74
CA GLU A 319 -23.58 14.51 -5.36
C GLU A 319 -22.47 15.51 -5.03
N GLN A 320 -22.55 16.11 -3.84
CA GLN A 320 -21.52 16.97 -3.29
C GLN A 320 -20.73 16.23 -2.21
N ILE A 321 -19.93 15.26 -2.66
CA ILE A 321 -19.19 14.38 -1.74
C ILE A 321 -17.97 15.10 -1.17
N CYS A 322 -17.87 15.15 0.16
CA CYS A 322 -16.68 15.61 0.86
C CYS A 322 -15.71 14.43 1.08
N THR A 323 -14.41 14.63 0.94
CA THR A 323 -13.43 13.58 1.29
C THR A 323 -13.37 13.33 2.80
N GLN A 324 -13.54 14.39 3.60
CA GLN A 324 -13.57 14.33 5.05
C GLN A 324 -14.91 13.82 5.58
N VAL A 325 -14.87 13.17 6.74
CA VAL A 325 -16.07 12.71 7.45
C VAL A 325 -16.67 13.88 8.23
N MET A 326 -17.93 14.19 7.95
CA MET A 326 -18.66 15.29 8.57
C MET A 326 -19.49 14.77 9.74
N HIS A 327 -19.21 15.25 10.95
CA HIS A 327 -19.91 14.85 12.18
C HIS A 327 -21.01 15.83 12.61
N LYS A 328 -20.97 17.06 12.10
CA LYS A 328 -21.97 18.11 12.34
C LYS A 328 -22.82 18.32 11.10
N GLN A 329 -23.99 18.91 11.27
CA GLN A 329 -24.88 19.24 10.17
C GLN A 329 -24.16 20.06 9.09
N HIS A 330 -24.41 19.68 7.83
CA HIS A 330 -24.06 20.51 6.70
C HIS A 330 -24.82 21.85 6.76
N PRO A 331 -24.27 22.96 6.26
CA PRO A 331 -25.02 24.20 6.12
C PRO A 331 -26.31 23.98 5.33
N ASP A 332 -27.34 24.78 5.61
CA ASP A 332 -28.59 24.71 4.87
C ASP A 332 -28.32 24.90 3.36
N PRO A 333 -28.92 24.05 2.50
CA PRO A 333 -28.68 24.13 1.07
C PRO A 333 -29.24 25.44 0.50
N ASP A 334 -28.46 26.10 -0.34
CA ASP A 334 -28.92 27.26 -1.10
C ASP A 334 -29.78 26.84 -2.30
N SER A 335 -30.30 27.83 -3.04
CA SER A 335 -31.17 27.60 -4.21
C SER A 335 -30.48 26.93 -5.41
N THR A 336 -29.17 26.71 -5.37
CA THR A 336 -28.40 26.05 -6.44
C THR A 336 -28.30 24.53 -6.24
N VAL A 337 -28.55 24.04 -5.02
CA VAL A 337 -28.47 22.62 -4.68
C VAL A 337 -29.62 21.85 -5.33
N LYS A 338 -29.29 20.80 -6.07
CA LYS A 338 -30.26 19.92 -6.74
C LYS A 338 -30.15 18.50 -6.22
N ILE A 339 -31.30 17.84 -6.13
CA ILE A 339 -31.35 16.40 -5.86
C ILE A 339 -30.92 15.64 -7.11
N GLN A 340 -29.82 14.90 -7.01
CA GLN A 340 -29.23 14.10 -8.10
C GLN A 340 -29.57 12.61 -7.96
N ASN A 341 -29.84 12.14 -6.74
CA ASN A 341 -30.14 10.75 -6.43
C ASN A 341 -31.44 10.63 -5.61
N PRO A 342 -32.61 10.96 -6.16
CA PRO A 342 -33.87 11.04 -5.41
C PRO A 342 -34.32 9.71 -4.80
N GLN A 343 -33.79 8.58 -5.28
CA GLN A 343 -34.10 7.27 -4.71
C GLN A 343 -33.50 7.06 -3.30
N VAL A 344 -32.54 7.89 -2.86
CA VAL A 344 -32.04 7.90 -1.46
C VAL A 344 -33.14 8.28 -0.47
N LEU A 345 -34.16 9.01 -0.91
CA LEU A 345 -35.28 9.46 -0.07
C LEU A 345 -36.37 8.39 0.14
N LYS A 346 -36.30 7.30 -0.61
CA LYS A 346 -37.22 6.16 -0.49
C LYS A 346 -36.64 5.13 0.47
#